data_AF-A0A1I0CY94-F1
#
_entry.id   AF-A0A1I0CY94-F1
#
_cell.length_a   1.000
_cell.length_b   1.000
_cell.length_c   1.000
_cell.angle_alpha   90.00
_cell.angle_beta   90.00
_cell.angle_gamma   90.00
#
_symmetry.space_group_name_H-M   'P 1'
#
loop_
_entity.id
_entity.type
_entity.pdbx_description
1 polymer ?
#
loop_
_entity_poly.entity_id
_entity_poly.type
_entity_poly.pdbx_seq_one_letter_code
_entity_poly.pdbx_strand_id
1 'polypeptide(L)'
;MIEYCNGDILDSGADLICHQVNCQGAFGRGMAGAIRQRFPEVEKTYKKMTRQWVEKENGDTSRLLGRVSAQPVEQDGRWFLIANLYGQDDYGKKGLYTDYAALEQAMTEIRGFLDVREKHETVAFPYKIGCGSAGGDWEIVEEMIRRVFGDYDGTVQIWKLEEQTGRTAR
;
A
#
# COMPACT_ATOMS: atom_id res chain seq x y z
N MET A 1 -1.92 16.08 9.06
CA MET A 1 -0.47 16.41 9.12
C MET A 1 0.33 15.28 8.47
N ILE A 2 1.40 15.57 7.69
CA ILE A 2 2.26 14.54 7.07
C ILE A 2 3.60 14.48 7.82
N GLU A 3 3.93 13.28 8.32
CA GLU A 3 5.13 13.00 9.11
C GLU A 3 6.04 12.02 8.35
N TYR A 4 7.36 12.26 8.40
CA TYR A 4 8.35 11.31 7.88
C TYR A 4 8.97 10.55 9.05
N CYS A 5 8.85 9.22 9.02
CA CYS A 5 9.28 8.33 10.08
C CYS A 5 10.39 7.40 9.59
N ASN A 6 11.24 6.95 10.51
CA ASN A 6 12.27 5.93 10.23
C ASN A 6 11.93 4.65 10.98
N GLY A 7 12.13 3.50 10.34
CA GLY A 7 11.87 2.18 10.91
C GLY A 7 11.02 1.28 10.03
N ASP A 8 10.63 0.12 10.55
CA ASP A 8 9.70 -0.78 9.88
C ASP A 8 8.27 -0.23 10.01
N ILE A 9 7.62 0.04 8.88
CA ILE A 9 6.23 0.51 8.84
C ILE A 9 5.27 -0.47 9.54
N LEU A 10 5.58 -1.76 9.58
CA LEU A 10 4.76 -2.76 10.26
C LEU A 10 4.80 -2.62 11.79
N ASP A 11 5.72 -1.80 12.32
CA ASP A 11 5.83 -1.43 13.74
C ASP A 11 5.43 0.03 14.01
N SER A 12 4.78 0.68 13.03
CA SER A 12 4.43 2.12 13.09
C SER A 12 3.39 2.50 14.15
N GLY A 13 2.58 1.53 14.59
CA GLY A 13 1.40 1.81 15.40
C GLY A 13 0.27 2.53 14.65
N ALA A 14 0.32 2.61 13.32
CA ALA A 14 -0.76 3.16 12.51
C ALA A 14 -2.05 2.30 12.59
N ASP A 15 -3.20 2.92 12.37
CA ASP A 15 -4.50 2.23 12.31
C ASP A 15 -4.74 1.59 10.94
N LEU A 16 -4.09 2.14 9.91
CA LEU A 16 -4.15 1.68 8.53
C LEU A 16 -2.77 1.77 7.87
N ILE A 17 -2.27 0.65 7.32
CA ILE A 17 -1.04 0.59 6.53
C ILE A 17 -1.40 0.34 5.07
N CYS A 18 -1.00 1.25 4.19
CA CYS A 18 -1.28 1.20 2.76
C CYS A 18 -0.04 0.78 1.97
N HIS A 19 -0.19 -0.14 1.03
CA HIS A 19 0.86 -0.48 0.06
C HIS A 19 0.30 -0.77 -1.32
N GLN A 20 1.10 -0.54 -2.36
CA GLN A 20 0.71 -0.81 -3.75
C GLN A 20 0.81 -2.32 -4.05
N VAL A 21 -0.22 -2.86 -4.72
CA VAL A 21 -0.28 -4.22 -5.26
C VAL A 21 -0.55 -4.19 -6.78
N ASN A 22 -0.33 -5.33 -7.43
CA ASN A 22 -0.67 -5.53 -8.84
C ASN A 22 -2.09 -6.13 -9.02
N CYS A 23 -2.59 -6.16 -10.25
CA CYS A 23 -3.87 -6.79 -10.58
C CYS A 23 -3.72 -8.27 -10.95
N GLN A 24 -2.50 -8.79 -11.09
CA GLN A 24 -2.18 -10.19 -11.48
C GLN A 24 -2.19 -11.19 -10.31
N GLY A 25 -2.36 -10.73 -9.06
CA GLY A 25 -2.36 -11.62 -7.89
C GLY A 25 -0.97 -12.03 -7.38
N ALA A 26 0.11 -11.39 -7.85
CA ALA A 26 1.45 -11.60 -7.33
C ALA A 26 1.67 -10.84 -6.01
N PHE A 27 2.18 -11.51 -4.97
CA PHE A 27 2.31 -10.93 -3.61
C PHE A 27 3.50 -11.55 -2.86
N GLY A 28 4.74 -11.15 -3.18
CA GLY A 28 5.91 -11.84 -2.61
C GLY A 28 7.23 -11.10 -2.61
N ARG A 29 7.26 -9.81 -2.95
CA ARG A 29 8.49 -9.00 -2.97
C ARG A 29 8.20 -7.62 -2.39
N GLY A 30 9.24 -6.94 -1.90
CA GLY A 30 9.12 -5.62 -1.28
C GLY A 30 8.14 -5.63 -0.12
N MET A 31 7.30 -4.60 -0.03
CA MET A 31 6.30 -4.44 1.03
C MET A 31 5.34 -5.64 1.11
N ALA A 32 4.83 -6.12 -0.03
CA ALA A 32 3.98 -7.31 -0.08
C ALA A 32 4.67 -8.57 0.49
N GLY A 33 5.98 -8.71 0.25
CA GLY A 33 6.78 -9.80 0.83
C GLY A 33 6.92 -9.70 2.35
N ALA A 34 7.21 -8.50 2.86
CA ALA A 34 7.30 -8.24 4.30
C ALA A 34 5.94 -8.47 5.00
N ILE A 35 4.85 -7.95 4.42
CA ILE A 35 3.48 -8.18 4.90
C ILE A 35 3.17 -9.66 4.91
N ARG A 36 3.45 -10.41 3.84
CA ARG A 36 3.19 -11.85 3.78
C ARG A 36 3.95 -12.62 4.87
N GLN A 37 5.19 -12.22 5.17
CA GLN A 37 6.00 -12.88 6.18
C GLN A 37 5.42 -12.71 7.59
N ARG A 38 4.87 -11.54 7.89
CA ARG A 38 4.33 -11.21 9.21
C ARG A 38 2.84 -11.55 9.36
N PHE A 39 2.06 -11.30 8.31
CA PHE A 39 0.61 -11.44 8.24
C PHE A 39 0.19 -12.24 6.98
N PRO A 40 0.42 -13.56 6.94
CA PRO A 40 0.15 -14.39 5.77
C PRO A 40 -1.33 -14.41 5.34
N GLU A 41 -2.26 -14.09 6.24
CA GLU A 41 -3.68 -13.91 5.97
C GLU A 41 -3.96 -12.80 4.95
N VAL A 42 -3.12 -11.75 4.89
CA VAL A 42 -3.28 -10.66 3.93
C VAL A 42 -3.07 -11.17 2.50
N GLU A 43 -2.05 -11.99 2.25
CA GLU A 43 -1.82 -12.61 0.93
C GLU A 43 -3.01 -13.50 0.54
N LYS A 44 -3.52 -14.30 1.50
CA LYS A 44 -4.64 -15.21 1.26
C LYS A 44 -5.89 -14.44 0.84
N THR A 45 -6.24 -13.38 1.57
CA THR A 45 -7.42 -12.56 1.27
C THR A 45 -7.23 -11.78 -0.02
N TYR A 46 -6.06 -11.18 -0.23
CA TYR A 46 -5.71 -10.50 -1.49
C TYR A 46 -5.92 -11.42 -2.69
N LYS A 47 -5.26 -12.59 -2.74
CA LYS A 47 -5.38 -13.53 -3.87
C LYS A 47 -6.81 -13.98 -4.13
N LYS A 48 -7.58 -14.24 -3.06
CA LYS A 48 -8.99 -14.60 -3.17
C LYS A 48 -9.80 -13.46 -3.81
N MET A 49 -9.64 -12.23 -3.33
CA MET A 49 -10.36 -11.06 -3.85
C MET A 49 -9.95 -10.74 -5.28
N THR A 50 -8.65 -10.68 -5.58
CA THR A 50 -8.13 -10.43 -6.93
C THR A 50 -8.72 -11.45 -7.91
N ARG A 51 -8.66 -12.74 -7.59
CA ARG A 51 -9.23 -13.79 -8.45
C ARG A 51 -10.73 -13.57 -8.69
N GLN A 52 -11.50 -13.30 -7.65
CA GLN A 52 -12.95 -13.08 -7.77
C GLN A 52 -13.29 -11.85 -8.59
N TRP A 53 -12.52 -10.77 -8.47
CA TRP A 53 -12.73 -9.56 -9.27
C TRP A 53 -12.33 -9.78 -10.73
N VAL A 54 -11.20 -10.42 -10.99
CA VAL A 54 -10.78 -10.77 -12.36
C VAL A 54 -11.83 -11.67 -13.03
N GLU A 55 -12.35 -12.67 -12.32
CA GLU A 55 -13.43 -13.54 -12.83
C GLU A 55 -14.70 -12.73 -13.18
N LYS A 56 -15.08 -11.74 -12.35
CA LYS A 56 -16.24 -10.86 -12.63
C LYS A 56 -16.02 -9.92 -13.81
N GLU A 57 -14.78 -9.52 -14.05
CA GLU A 57 -14.39 -8.64 -15.14
C GLU A 57 -14.00 -9.44 -16.40
N ASN A 58 -14.45 -10.70 -16.51
CA ASN A 58 -14.20 -11.60 -17.64
C ASN A 58 -12.71 -11.81 -17.96
N GLY A 59 -11.85 -11.78 -16.94
CA GLY A 59 -10.40 -11.94 -17.08
C GLY A 59 -9.64 -10.63 -17.31
N ASP A 60 -10.30 -9.48 -17.42
CA ASP A 60 -9.66 -8.19 -17.63
C ASP A 60 -9.11 -7.64 -16.30
N THR A 61 -7.80 -7.86 -16.06
CA THR A 61 -7.12 -7.43 -14.83
C THR A 61 -7.06 -5.92 -14.68
N SER A 62 -7.04 -5.17 -15.79
CA SER A 62 -6.97 -3.70 -15.78
C SER A 62 -8.18 -3.06 -15.09
N ARG A 63 -9.32 -3.78 -15.02
CA ARG A 63 -10.54 -3.34 -14.32
C ARG A 63 -10.42 -3.30 -12.79
N LEU A 64 -9.32 -3.81 -12.25
CA LEU A 64 -9.00 -3.73 -10.83
C LEU A 64 -8.19 -2.47 -10.49
N LEU A 65 -7.63 -1.77 -11.47
CA LEU A 65 -6.91 -0.52 -11.24
C LEU A 65 -7.77 0.48 -10.47
N GLY A 66 -7.17 1.11 -9.46
CA GLY A 66 -7.81 2.10 -8.61
C GLY A 66 -8.64 1.54 -7.47
N ARG A 67 -8.84 0.21 -7.41
CA ARG A 67 -9.56 -0.42 -6.29
C ARG A 67 -8.70 -0.52 -5.05
N VAL A 68 -9.37 -0.67 -3.91
CA VAL A 68 -8.75 -1.00 -2.63
C VAL A 68 -9.31 -2.31 -2.08
N SER A 69 -8.45 -3.10 -1.43
CA SER A 69 -8.89 -4.17 -0.55
C SER A 69 -8.19 -4.08 0.80
N ALA A 70 -8.89 -4.30 1.91
CA ALA A 70 -8.32 -4.20 3.25
C ALA A 70 -8.52 -5.48 4.05
N GLN A 71 -7.51 -5.85 4.83
CA GLN A 71 -7.53 -7.01 5.73
C GLN A 71 -7.22 -6.55 7.16
N PRO A 72 -8.12 -6.78 8.13
CA PRO A 72 -7.78 -6.65 9.54
C PRO A 72 -6.72 -7.66 9.95
N VAL A 73 -5.72 -7.19 10.68
CA VAL A 73 -4.65 -7.98 11.27
C VAL A 73 -4.47 -7.59 12.73
N GLU A 74 -3.81 -8.46 13.49
CA GLU A 74 -3.56 -8.28 14.92
C GLU A 74 -2.06 -8.46 15.20
N GLN A 75 -1.49 -7.55 15.99
CA GLN A 75 -0.13 -7.64 16.51
C GLN A 75 -0.12 -7.11 17.94
N ASP A 76 0.42 -7.89 18.87
CA ASP A 76 0.60 -7.53 20.29
C ASP A 76 -0.67 -7.02 20.99
N GLY A 77 -1.82 -7.61 20.67
CA GLY A 77 -3.14 -7.29 21.20
C GLY A 77 -3.83 -6.10 20.51
N ARG A 78 -3.22 -5.49 19.50
CA ARG A 78 -3.76 -4.34 18.76
C ARG A 78 -4.22 -4.76 17.36
N TRP A 79 -5.45 -4.38 17.02
CA TRP A 79 -6.01 -4.55 15.67
C TRP A 79 -5.78 -3.32 14.80
N PHE A 80 -5.40 -3.54 13.55
CA PHE A 80 -5.27 -2.50 12.53
C PHE A 80 -5.53 -3.09 11.14
N LEU A 81 -5.58 -2.23 10.11
CA LEU A 81 -5.86 -2.63 8.74
C LEU A 81 -4.61 -2.60 7.87
N ILE A 82 -4.45 -3.59 7.00
CA ILE A 82 -3.52 -3.53 5.87
C ILE A 82 -4.33 -3.39 4.58
N ALA A 83 -4.12 -2.28 3.86
CA ALA A 83 -4.78 -1.96 2.62
C ALA A 83 -3.88 -2.19 1.41
N ASN A 84 -4.39 -2.97 0.46
CA ASN A 84 -3.84 -3.25 -0.84
C ASN A 84 -4.40 -2.25 -1.86
N LEU A 85 -3.55 -1.35 -2.37
CA LEU A 85 -3.92 -0.32 -3.35
C LEU A 85 -3.56 -0.83 -4.74
N TYR A 86 -4.56 -1.09 -5.59
CA TYR A 86 -4.36 -1.64 -6.93
C TYR A 86 -3.90 -0.54 -7.91
N GLY A 87 -2.63 -0.15 -7.81
CA GLY A 87 -2.01 0.90 -8.63
C GLY A 87 -1.17 0.35 -9.79
N GLN A 88 -1.32 -0.92 -10.13
CA GLN A 88 -0.43 -1.60 -11.08
C GLN A 88 -1.18 -2.75 -11.78
N ASP A 89 -1.28 -2.76 -13.11
CA ASP A 89 -1.97 -3.84 -13.81
C ASP A 89 -1.07 -5.09 -13.92
N ASP A 90 0.13 -4.93 -14.49
CA ASP A 90 1.15 -5.98 -14.63
C ASP A 90 2.38 -5.72 -13.74
N TYR A 91 3.31 -6.66 -13.57
CA TYR A 91 4.46 -6.51 -12.68
C TYR A 91 5.80 -7.02 -13.22
N GLY A 92 6.88 -6.37 -12.78
CA GLY A 92 8.22 -6.74 -13.21
C GLY A 92 9.33 -6.02 -12.44
N LYS A 93 10.50 -5.91 -13.06
CA LYS A 93 11.69 -5.26 -12.50
C LYS A 93 12.20 -4.07 -13.31
N LYS A 94 11.69 -3.89 -14.54
CA LYS A 94 12.16 -2.87 -15.49
C LYS A 94 10.95 -2.30 -16.21
N GLY A 95 10.78 -0.98 -16.15
CA GLY A 95 9.65 -0.27 -16.75
C GLY A 95 8.78 0.42 -15.71
N LEU A 96 7.90 1.29 -16.22
CA LEU A 96 6.87 1.96 -15.43
C LEU A 96 5.62 1.07 -15.42
N TYR A 97 5.34 0.49 -14.25
CA TYR A 97 4.17 -0.33 -13.99
C TYR A 97 3.16 0.35 -13.07
N THR A 98 3.59 1.34 -12.29
CA THR A 98 2.66 2.17 -11.53
C THR A 98 1.83 2.99 -12.48
N ASP A 99 0.53 2.76 -12.44
CA ASP A 99 -0.47 3.66 -12.99
C ASP A 99 -0.77 4.72 -11.92
N TYR A 100 -0.29 5.93 -12.16
CA TYR A 100 -0.41 7.03 -11.21
C TYR A 100 -1.87 7.41 -10.94
N ALA A 101 -2.72 7.38 -11.97
CA ALA A 101 -4.13 7.71 -11.82
C ALA A 101 -4.84 6.66 -10.94
N ALA A 102 -4.52 5.39 -11.16
CA ALA A 102 -5.02 4.29 -10.34
C ALA A 102 -4.52 4.39 -8.88
N LEU A 103 -3.24 4.70 -8.67
CA LEU A 103 -2.70 4.84 -7.32
C LEU A 103 -3.36 6.02 -6.57
N GLU A 104 -3.53 7.17 -7.21
CA GLU A 104 -4.21 8.33 -6.63
C GLU A 104 -5.69 8.05 -6.36
N GLN A 105 -6.37 7.33 -7.25
CA GLN A 105 -7.75 6.89 -7.03
C GLN A 105 -7.85 5.97 -5.80
N ALA A 106 -6.96 4.99 -5.67
CA ALA A 106 -6.95 4.10 -4.51
C ALA A 106 -6.64 4.85 -3.20
N MET A 107 -5.74 5.84 -3.23
CA MET A 107 -5.50 6.74 -2.10
C MET A 107 -6.75 7.57 -1.75
N THR A 108 -7.48 8.05 -2.76
CA THR A 108 -8.74 8.79 -2.58
C THR A 108 -9.83 7.91 -1.95
N GLU A 109 -9.90 6.63 -2.34
CA GLU A 109 -10.81 5.66 -1.71
C GLU A 109 -10.45 5.43 -0.23
N ILE A 110 -9.16 5.33 0.09
CA ILE A 110 -8.70 5.30 1.49
C ILE A 110 -9.09 6.57 2.23
N ARG A 111 -8.93 7.74 1.62
CA ARG A 111 -9.31 9.00 2.26
C ARG A 111 -10.79 9.04 2.59
N GLY A 112 -11.66 8.68 1.64
CA GLY A 112 -13.10 8.59 1.87
C GLY A 112 -13.48 7.59 2.97
N PHE A 113 -12.76 6.46 3.06
CA PHE A 113 -12.94 5.50 4.15
C PHE A 113 -12.59 6.10 5.53
N LEU A 114 -11.50 6.87 5.63
CA LEU A 114 -11.10 7.53 6.88
C LEU A 114 -12.10 8.62 7.29
N ASP A 115 -12.57 9.42 6.33
CA ASP A 115 -13.54 10.51 6.58
C ASP A 115 -14.85 9.97 7.18
N VAL A 116 -15.38 8.88 6.63
CA VAL A 116 -16.64 8.27 7.12
C VAL A 116 -16.50 7.70 8.54
N ARG A 117 -15.28 7.39 8.99
CA ARG A 117 -15.04 6.82 10.32
C ARG A 117 -14.98 7.87 11.42
N GLU A 118 -14.65 9.12 11.08
CA GLU A 118 -14.56 10.25 12.02
C GLU A 118 -13.70 9.97 13.28
N LYS A 119 -12.63 9.19 13.13
CA LYS A 119 -11.76 8.74 14.24
C LYS A 119 -10.38 9.41 14.30
N HIS A 120 -10.07 10.28 13.34
CA HIS A 120 -8.73 10.88 13.17
C HIS A 120 -7.61 9.82 13.18
N GLU A 121 -7.86 8.70 12.50
CA GLU A 121 -6.96 7.54 12.45
C GLU A 121 -5.60 7.90 11.82
N THR A 122 -4.55 7.21 12.24
CA THR A 122 -3.22 7.30 11.63
C THR A 122 -3.15 6.38 10.42
N VAL A 123 -2.82 6.93 9.25
CA VAL A 123 -2.56 6.18 8.01
C VAL A 123 -1.08 6.22 7.66
N ALA A 124 -0.49 5.08 7.33
CA ALA A 124 0.93 4.95 7.01
C ALA A 124 1.15 4.42 5.59
N PHE A 125 2.11 5.03 4.89
CA PHE A 125 2.60 4.64 3.57
C PHE A 125 4.10 4.34 3.64
N PRO A 126 4.60 3.31 2.94
CA PRO A 126 6.05 3.14 2.80
C PRO A 126 6.61 4.25 1.91
N TYR A 127 7.74 4.83 2.31
CA TYR A 127 8.55 5.67 1.45
C TYR A 127 8.84 4.93 0.14
N LYS A 128 8.69 5.61 -1.00
CA LYS A 128 8.78 5.02 -2.35
C LYS A 128 7.68 3.99 -2.68
N ILE A 129 6.49 4.09 -2.10
CA ILE A 129 5.31 3.37 -2.60
C ILE A 129 5.16 3.58 -4.11
N GLY A 130 4.98 2.50 -4.88
CA GLY A 130 4.90 2.52 -6.34
C GLY A 130 6.21 2.81 -7.10
N CYS A 131 7.29 3.21 -6.43
CA CYS A 131 8.48 3.69 -7.15
C CYS A 131 9.53 2.61 -7.41
N GLY A 132 9.73 1.68 -6.47
CA GLY A 132 10.80 0.66 -6.53
C GLY A 132 10.70 -0.30 -7.73
N SER A 133 10.19 -1.51 -7.53
CA SER A 133 10.07 -2.49 -8.63
C SER A 133 9.05 -2.07 -9.70
N ALA A 134 8.13 -1.17 -9.35
CA ALA A 134 7.08 -0.68 -10.25
C ALA A 134 7.50 0.57 -11.05
N GLY A 135 8.68 1.13 -10.80
CA GLY A 135 9.29 2.15 -11.66
C GLY A 135 8.64 3.53 -11.64
N GLY A 136 7.75 3.81 -10.68
CA GLY A 136 7.21 5.15 -10.46
C GLY A 136 8.25 6.16 -9.99
N ASP A 137 7.89 7.43 -10.08
CA ASP A 137 8.64 8.59 -9.62
C ASP A 137 8.13 9.03 -8.27
N TRP A 138 9.04 9.14 -7.30
CA TRP A 138 8.70 9.49 -5.93
C TRP A 138 8.17 10.91 -5.80
N GLU A 139 8.68 11.88 -6.58
CA GLU A 139 8.20 13.26 -6.50
C GLU A 139 6.72 13.33 -6.91
N ILE A 140 6.32 12.57 -7.95
CA ILE A 140 4.93 12.50 -8.38
C ILE A 140 4.07 11.85 -7.28
N VAL A 141 4.49 10.72 -6.74
CA VAL A 141 3.74 9.97 -5.71
C VAL A 141 3.63 10.73 -4.39
N GLU A 142 4.69 11.43 -3.98
CA GLU A 142 4.67 12.28 -2.80
C GLU A 142 3.66 13.43 -2.96
N GLU A 143 3.64 14.07 -4.13
CA GLU A 143 2.64 15.10 -4.44
C GLU A 143 1.21 14.54 -4.48
N MET A 144 1.00 13.30 -4.93
CA MET A 144 -0.32 12.63 -4.82
C MET A 144 -0.75 12.49 -3.36
N ILE A 145 0.14 12.02 -2.48
CA ILE A 145 -0.17 11.89 -1.04
C ILE A 145 -0.53 13.26 -0.45
N ARG A 146 0.22 14.32 -0.81
CA ARG A 146 -0.06 15.69 -0.37
C ARG A 146 -1.41 16.20 -0.87
N ARG A 147 -1.77 15.94 -2.12
CA ARG A 147 -3.08 16.34 -2.67
C ARG A 147 -4.24 15.61 -2.00
N VAL A 148 -4.13 14.31 -1.77
CA VAL A 148 -5.22 13.48 -1.24
C VAL A 148 -5.41 13.66 0.27
N PHE A 149 -4.33 13.83 1.03
CA PHE A 149 -4.39 13.85 2.50
C PHE A 149 -3.95 15.18 3.12
N GLY A 150 -3.71 16.23 2.33
CA GLY A 150 -3.20 17.51 2.81
C GLY A 150 -4.10 18.19 3.84
N ASP A 151 -5.41 17.99 3.72
CA ASP A 151 -6.44 18.50 4.63
C ASP A 151 -7.02 17.41 5.54
N TYR A 152 -6.32 16.28 5.70
CA TYR A 152 -6.75 15.23 6.61
C TYR A 152 -6.50 15.65 8.06
N ASP A 153 -7.57 15.61 8.85
CA ASP A 153 -7.54 15.98 10.28
C ASP A 153 -6.78 14.96 11.14
N GLY A 154 -6.56 13.74 10.64
CA GLY A 154 -5.70 12.74 11.28
C GLY A 154 -4.22 12.86 10.88
N THR A 155 -3.48 11.79 11.17
CA THR A 155 -2.03 11.72 10.92
C THR A 155 -1.74 10.86 9.70
N VAL A 156 -0.89 11.37 8.80
CA VAL A 156 -0.35 10.64 7.66
C VAL A 156 1.14 10.42 7.90
N GLN A 157 1.61 9.18 7.85
CA GLN A 157 3.01 8.85 8.05
C GLN A 157 3.61 8.27 6.78
N ILE A 158 4.82 8.71 6.44
CA ILE A 158 5.64 8.16 5.37
C ILE A 158 6.87 7.51 6.00
N TRP A 159 6.94 6.18 5.93
CA TRP A 159 7.94 5.38 6.64
C TRP A 159 9.09 4.96 5.74
N LYS A 160 10.30 5.37 6.11
CA LYS A 160 11.53 4.93 5.47
C LYS A 160 12.19 3.84 6.31
N LEU A 161 12.31 2.65 5.74
CA LEU A 161 13.06 1.57 6.38
C LEU A 161 14.54 1.98 6.45
N GLU A 162 15.12 1.95 7.66
CA GLU A 162 16.55 2.20 7.83
C GLU A 162 17.34 1.10 7.12
N GLU A 163 18.26 1.49 6.24
CA GLU A 163 19.23 0.55 5.70
C GLU A 163 20.13 0.11 6.85
N GLN A 164 20.15 -1.19 7.15
CA GLN A 164 21.13 -1.75 8.07
C GLN A 164 22.52 -1.45 7.49
N THR A 165 23.20 -0.44 8.04
CA THR A 165 24.61 -0.18 7.78
C THR A 165 25.42 -1.37 8.31
N GLY A 166 25.69 -2.35 7.45
CA GLY A 166 26.56 -3.48 7.77
C GLY A 166 26.03 -4.85 7.39
N ARG A 167 25.85 -5.13 6.10
CA ARG A 167 26.21 -6.44 5.55
C ARG A 167 27.40 -6.25 4.63
N THR A 168 28.59 -6.35 5.21
CA THR A 168 29.79 -6.72 4.46
C THR A 168 29.44 -7.97 3.67
N ALA A 169 29.53 -7.88 2.34
CA ALA A 169 29.53 -9.05 1.49
C ALA A 169 30.60 -10.02 2.01
N ARG A 170 30.18 -11.23 2.37
CA ARG A 170 31.04 -12.42 2.34
C ARG A 170 30.51 -13.32 1.26
#